data_AF-A0A7C4GUT1-F1
#
_entry.id   AF-A0A7C4GUT1-F1
#
_cell.length_a   1.000
_cell.length_b   1.000
_cell.length_c   1.000
_cell.angle_alpha   90.00
_cell.angle_beta   90.00
_cell.angle_gamma   90.00
#
_symmetry.space_group_name_H-M   'P 1'
#
loop_
_entity.id
_entity.type
_entity.pdbx_description
1 polymer ?
#
loop_
_entity_poly.entity_id
_entity_poly.type
_entity_poly.pdbx_seq_one_letter_code
_entity_poly.pdbx_strand_id
1 'polypeptide(L)' 'MPYCPECGGEMLYMAATKHYVCQSCGLSITQQELIELREKLKSPVESEEDEKERRRKEYLKWWLSSKKR' A
#
# COMPACT_ATOMS: atom_id res chain seq x y z
N MET A 1 -16.56 4.09 -6.99
CA MET A 1 -16.49 2.72 -7.56
C MET A 1 -15.24 2.02 -7.09
N PRO A 2 -15.30 0.70 -6.83
CA PRO A 2 -14.08 -0.11 -6.74
C PRO A 2 -13.37 -0.07 -8.10
N TYR A 3 -12.10 0.30 -8.07
CA TYR A 3 -11.21 0.29 -9.23
C TYR A 3 -10.32 -0.96 -9.16
N CYS A 4 -9.99 -1.48 -10.34
CA CYS A 4 -9.13 -2.64 -10.47
C CYS A 4 -7.67 -2.26 -10.13
N PRO A 5 -7.02 -2.96 -9.18
CA PRO A 5 -5.63 -2.67 -8.81
C PRO A 5 -4.63 -2.87 -9.97
N GLU A 6 -4.96 -3.72 -10.94
CA GLU A 6 -4.06 -4.08 -12.05
C GLU A 6 -4.11 -3.09 -13.23
N CYS A 7 -5.28 -2.53 -13.54
CA CYS A 7 -5.50 -1.79 -14.79
C CYS A 7 -6.22 -0.44 -14.60
N GLY A 8 -6.64 -0.11 -13.37
CA GLY A 8 -7.40 1.11 -13.07
C GLY A 8 -8.82 1.14 -13.62
N GLY A 9 -9.28 0.07 -14.27
CA GLY A 9 -10.62 -0.05 -14.83
C GLY A 9 -11.72 -0.15 -13.76
N GLU A 10 -12.96 0.10 -14.19
CA GLU A 10 -14.14 -0.03 -13.33
C GLU A 10 -14.41 -1.51 -13.01
N MET A 11 -14.71 -1.79 -11.74
CA MET A 11 -15.16 -3.10 -11.30
C MET A 11 -16.67 -3.12 -11.04
N LEU A 12 -17.34 -4.13 -11.57
CA LEU A 12 -18.75 -4.41 -11.35
C LEU A 12 -18.89 -5.45 -10.23
N TYR A 13 -19.78 -5.20 -9.28
CA TYR A 13 -20.12 -6.20 -8.26
C TYR A 13 -21.19 -7.17 -8.77
N MET A 14 -20.85 -8.45 -8.84
CA MET A 14 -21.77 -9.52 -9.19
C MET A 14 -22.34 -10.15 -7.91
N ALA A 15 -23.58 -9.78 -7.57
CA ALA A 15 -24.23 -10.24 -6.34
C ALA A 15 -24.47 -11.77 -6.31
N ALA A 16 -24.63 -12.41 -7.47
CA ALA A 16 -24.86 -13.85 -7.57
C ALA A 16 -23.67 -14.67 -7.03
N THR A 17 -22.45 -14.24 -7.32
CA THR A 17 -21.22 -14.91 -6.88
C THR A 17 -20.54 -14.17 -5.73
N LYS A 18 -20.98 -12.95 -5.39
CA LYS A 18 -20.31 -12.04 -4.44
C LYS A 18 -18.89 -11.67 -4.86
N HIS A 19 -18.63 -11.62 -6.16
CA HIS A 19 -17.33 -11.25 -6.72
C HIS A 19 -17.39 -9.87 -7.36
N TYR A 20 -16.25 -9.20 -7.41
CA TYR A 20 -16.00 -8.02 -8.23
C TYR A 20 -15.33 -8.45 -9.52
N VAL A 21 -15.88 -8.02 -10.66
CA VAL A 21 -15.36 -8.32 -11.99
C VAL A 21 -14.94 -7.02 -12.66
N CYS A 22 -13.68 -6.90 -13.07
CA CYS A 22 -13.20 -5.76 -13.84
C CYS A 22 -13.69 -5.84 -15.30
N GLN A 23 -14.31 -4.77 -15.79
CA GLN A 23 -14.81 -4.71 -17.17
C GLN A 23 -13.70 -4.56 -18.22
N SER A 24 -12.49 -4.14 -17.83
CA SER A 24 -11.39 -3.88 -18.75
C SER A 24 -10.43 -5.06 -18.91
N CYS A 25 -10.04 -5.73 -17.81
CA CYS A 25 -9.10 -6.87 -17.84
C CYS A 25 -9.74 -8.22 -17.54
N GLY A 26 -11.01 -8.26 -17.10
CA GLY A 26 -11.71 -9.50 -16.75
C GLY A 26 -11.33 -10.09 -15.38
N LEU A 27 -10.58 -9.37 -14.54
CA LEU A 27 -10.21 -9.83 -13.20
C LEU A 27 -11.46 -10.05 -12.34
N SER A 28 -11.70 -11.28 -11.89
CA SER A 28 -12.76 -11.65 -10.96
C SER A 28 -12.17 -12.00 -9.59
N ILE A 29 -12.47 -11.19 -8.58
CA ILE A 29 -11.94 -11.37 -7.20
C ILE A 29 -13.01 -11.07 -6.16
N THR A 30 -12.90 -11.68 -5.01
CA THR A 30 -13.76 -11.40 -3.85
C THR A 30 -13.40 -10.07 -3.20
N GLN A 31 -14.26 -9.62 -2.28
CA GLN A 31 -13.98 -8.41 -1.49
C GLN A 31 -12.69 -8.54 -0.65
N GLN A 32 -12.45 -9.71 -0.05
CA GLN A 32 -11.27 -9.94 0.79
C GLN A 32 -9.99 -9.88 -0.03
N GLU A 33 -9.96 -10.58 -1.17
CA GLU A 33 -8.81 -10.56 -2.08
C GLU A 33 -8.52 -9.15 -2.61
N LEU A 34 -9.56 -8.35 -2.88
CA LEU A 34 -9.38 -6.95 -3.28
C LEU A 34 -8.71 -6.10 -2.19
N ILE A 35 -9.01 -6.36 -0.92
CA ILE A 35 -8.38 -5.68 0.22
C ILE A 35 -6.92 -6.11 0.32
N GLU A 36 -6.64 -7.42 0.28
CA GLU A 36 -5.28 -7.96 0.35
C GLU A 36 -4.39 -7.46 -0.80
N LEU A 37 -4.92 -7.41 -2.03
CA LEU A 37 -4.21 -6.87 -3.19
C LEU A 37 -3.88 -5.39 -3.00
N ARG A 38 -4.82 -4.61 -2.46
CA ARG A 38 -4.57 -3.20 -2.16
C ARG A 38 -3.55 -3.02 -1.06
N GLU A 39 -3.59 -3.83 -0.01
CA GLU A 39 -2.59 -3.79 1.06
C GLU A 39 -1.20 -4.16 0.56
N LYS A 40 -1.09 -5.20 -0.29
CA LYS A 40 0.17 -5.57 -0.94
C LYS A 40 0.71 -4.46 -1.85
N LEU A 41 -0.15 -3.83 -2.65
CA LEU A 41 0.24 -2.72 -3.53
C LEU A 41 0.55 -1.44 -2.76
N LYS A 42 -0.04 -1.27 -1.56
CA LYS A 42 0.27 -0.19 -0.62
C LYS A 42 1.61 -0.41 0.11
N SER A 43 2.44 -1.35 -0.37
CA SER A 43 3.84 -1.57 0.06
C SER A 43 4.55 -0.25 0.46
N PRO A 44 5.28 -0.28 1.59
CA PRO A 44 5.12 0.64 2.70
C PRO A 44 5.43 2.08 2.30
N VAL A 45 4.41 2.93 2.41
CA VAL A 45 4.63 4.37 2.60
C VAL A 45 5.39 4.66 3.92
N GLU A 46 5.62 3.64 4.78
CA GLU A 46 6.61 3.71 5.87
C GLU A 46 8.02 4.06 5.37
N SER A 47 8.38 3.87 4.10
CA SER A 47 9.76 4.13 3.66
C SER A 47 10.21 5.60 3.79
N GLU A 48 9.36 6.60 3.60
CA GLU A 48 9.81 8.01 3.67
C GLU A 48 9.81 8.59 5.08
N GLU A 49 8.80 8.25 5.90
CA GLU A 49 8.73 8.72 7.29
C GLU A 49 9.69 7.96 8.20
N ASP A 50 9.81 6.63 8.06
CA ASP A 50 10.83 5.86 8.79
C ASP A 50 12.23 6.21 8.35
N GLU A 51 12.47 6.48 7.05
CA GLU A 51 13.80 6.91 6.61
C GLU A 51 14.15 8.29 7.16
N LYS A 52 13.20 9.23 7.22
CA LYS A 52 13.40 10.53 7.89
C LYS A 52 13.65 10.37 9.38
N GLU A 53 12.93 9.48 10.06
CA GLU A 53 13.12 9.22 11.49
C GLU A 53 14.50 8.60 11.76
N ARG A 54 14.92 7.63 10.94
CA ARG A 54 16.23 6.99 11.03
C ARG A 54 17.36 7.99 10.85
N ARG A 55 17.27 8.87 9.84
CA ARG A 55 18.24 9.94 9.60
C ARG A 55 18.33 10.92 10.77
N ARG A 56 17.19 11.29 11.40
CA ARG A 56 17.17 12.14 12.60
C ARG A 56 17.83 11.46 13.79
N LYS A 57 17.53 10.19 14.04
CA LYS A 57 18.14 9.38 15.12
C LYS A 57 19.65 9.25 14.95
N GLU A 58 20.12 8.98 13.72
CA GLU A 58 21.55 8.92 13.40
C GLU A 58 22.27 10.27 13.60
N TYR A 59 21.68 11.37 13.13
CA TYR A 59 22.22 12.71 13.33
C TYR A 59 22.31 13.09 14.83
N LEU A 60 21.25 12.80 15.59
CA LEU A 60 21.21 13.07 17.02
C LEU A 60 22.29 12.26 17.77
N LYS A 61 22.46 10.99 17.41
CA LYS A 61 23.48 10.11 18.00
C LYS A 61 24.90 10.59 17.72
N TRP A 62 25.18 11.00 16.48
CA TRP A 62 26.47 11.59 16.11
C TRP A 62 26.75 12.87 16.90
N TRP A 63 25.77 13.79 16.94
CA TRP A 63 25.92 15.06 17.64
C TRP A 63 26.16 14.90 19.14
N LEU A 64 25.40 14.02 19.81
CA LEU A 64 25.59 13.72 21.23
C LEU A 64 26.95 13.06 21.51
N SER A 65 27.45 12.24 20.60
CA SER A 65 28.78 11.61 20.73
C SER A 65 29.91 12.62 20.56
N SER A 66 29.72 13.63 19.71
CA SER A 66 30.68 14.73 19.52
C SER A 66 30.77 15.65 20.74
N LYS A 67 29.64 15.87 21.44
CA LYS A 67 29.56 16.76 22.61
C LYS A 67 30.07 16.15 23.92
N LYS A 68 30.26 14.82 23.95
CA LYS A 68 30.77 14.09 25.13
C LYS A 68 32.30 13.95 25.13
N ARG A 69 32.95 14.48 24.10
CA ARG A 69 34.40 14.58 23.93
C ARG A 69 34.85 16.01 24.23
#